data_AF-A0A6V8DRS8-F1
#
_entry.id   AF-A0A6V8DRS8-F1
#
_cell.length_a   1.000
_cell.length_b   1.000
_cell.length_c   1.000
_cell.angle_alpha   90.00
_cell.angle_beta   90.00
_cell.angle_gamma   90.00
#
_symmetry.space_group_name_H-M   'P 1'
#
loop_
_entity.id
_entity.type
_entity.pdbx_description
1 polymer ?
#
loop_
_entity_poly.entity_id
_entity_poly.type
_entity_poly.pdbx_seq_one_letter_code
_entity_poly.pdbx_strand_id
1 'polypeptide(L)' 'ALDTDGDGVADSLESANGTNINNPDTDGDGEDDRTELEQDTNPNT' A
#
# COMPACT_ATOMS: atom_id res chain seq x y z
N ALA A 1 8.80 -11.56 -2.43
CA ALA A 1 9.35 -10.26 -2.04
C ALA A 1 9.14 -10.11 -0.54
N LEU A 2 9.81 -9.15 0.11
CA LEU A 2 9.40 -8.77 1.47
C LEU A 2 8.10 -7.96 1.34
N ASP A 3 7.16 -8.21 2.24
CA ASP A 3 5.85 -7.58 2.40
C ASP A 3 5.71 -7.41 3.91
N THR A 4 6.05 -6.22 4.41
CA THR A 4 6.34 -5.97 5.81
C THR A 4 5.07 -5.80 6.64
N ASP A 5 4.00 -5.28 6.06
CA ASP A 5 2.70 -5.08 6.73
C ASP A 5 1.64 -6.13 6.37
N GLY A 6 1.86 -6.92 5.32
CA GLY A 6 1.04 -8.06 4.96
C GLY A 6 -0.22 -7.70 4.16
N ASP A 7 -0.22 -6.55 3.48
CA ASP A 7 -1.33 -6.11 2.61
C ASP A 7 -1.33 -6.82 1.23
N GLY A 8 -0.21 -7.49 0.90
CA GLY A 8 0.00 -8.21 -0.35
C GLY A 8 0.76 -7.44 -1.42
N VAL A 9 1.22 -6.22 -1.12
CA VAL A 9 2.16 -5.43 -1.91
C VAL A 9 3.57 -5.70 -1.38
N ALA A 10 4.54 -5.74 -2.28
CA ALA A 10 5.93 -5.89 -1.87
C ALA A 10 6.51 -4.55 -1.41
N ASP A 11 7.36 -4.52 -0.37
CA ASP A 11 8.03 -3.29 0.11
C ASP A 11 8.70 -2.48 -1.01
N SER A 12 9.27 -3.17 -2.00
CA SER A 12 9.91 -2.52 -3.15
C SER A 12 8.92 -1.82 -4.09
N LEU A 13 7.70 -2.34 -4.18
CA LEU A 13 6.61 -1.77 -4.99
C LEU A 13 5.93 -0.65 -4.21
N GLU A 14 5.68 -0.83 -2.92
CA GLU A 14 5.19 0.21 -2.02
C GLU A 14 6.11 1.44 -2.02
N SER A 15 7.42 1.23 -1.82
CA SER A 15 8.39 2.33 -1.89
C SER A 15 8.47 2.99 -3.26
N ALA A 16 8.11 2.29 -4.34
CA ALA A 16 8.08 2.85 -5.70
C ALA A 16 6.78 3.64 -5.96
N ASN A 17 5.67 3.23 -5.35
CA ASN A 17 4.36 3.90 -5.42
C ASN A 17 4.21 5.01 -4.37
N GLY A 18 5.09 5.07 -3.37
CA GLY A 18 5.05 6.08 -2.31
C GLY A 18 4.16 5.70 -1.13
N THR A 19 3.75 4.44 -1.03
CA THR A 19 3.01 3.92 0.13
C THR A 19 3.97 3.54 1.27
N ASN A 20 3.43 3.30 2.47
CA ASN A 20 4.19 3.05 3.68
C ASN A 20 4.31 1.56 3.96
N ILE A 21 5.52 1.02 3.75
CA ILE A 21 5.89 -0.39 3.98
C ILE A 21 5.55 -1.00 5.36
N ASN A 22 5.14 -0.20 6.34
CA ASN A 22 4.77 -0.70 7.67
C ASN A 22 3.28 -0.46 7.98
N ASN A 23 2.48 -0.06 7.00
CA ASN A 23 1.10 0.31 7.19
C ASN A 23 0.27 -0.13 5.98
N PRO A 24 -0.59 -1.14 6.13
CA PRO A 24 -1.29 -1.76 5.00
C PRO A 24 -2.35 -0.84 4.35
N ASP A 25 -2.60 0.34 4.92
CA ASP A 25 -3.58 1.36 4.51
C ASP A 25 -2.92 2.73 4.76
N THR A 26 -2.17 3.23 3.77
CA THR A 26 -1.23 4.33 3.96
C THR A 26 -1.90 5.64 4.39
N ASP A 27 -3.08 5.94 3.88
CA ASP A 27 -3.83 7.15 4.23
C ASP A 27 -4.87 6.97 5.34
N GLY A 28 -5.17 5.72 5.71
CA GLY A 28 -6.05 5.38 6.82
C GLY A 28 -7.53 5.53 6.48
N ASP A 29 -7.91 5.44 5.19
CA ASP A 29 -9.30 5.59 4.75
C ASP A 29 -10.14 4.30 4.93
N GLY A 30 -9.46 3.17 5.17
CA GLY A 30 -10.04 1.86 5.42
C GLY A 30 -9.92 0.86 4.27
N GLU A 31 -9.36 1.25 3.12
CA GLU A 31 -8.96 0.35 2.05
C GLU A 31 -7.45 0.05 2.13
N ASP A 32 -7.03 -1.16 1.75
CA ASP A 32 -5.60 -1.50 1.78
C ASP A 32 -4.86 -0.93 0.55
N ASP A 33 -3.58 -0.61 0.69
CA ASP A 33 -2.76 -0.01 -0.38
C ASP A 33 -2.81 -0.87 -1.64
N ARG A 34 -2.81 -2.20 -1.49
CA ARG A 34 -3.03 -3.16 -2.59
C ARG A 34 -4.31 -2.88 -3.39
N THR A 35 -5.45 -2.76 -2.71
CA THR A 35 -6.76 -2.54 -3.34
C THR A 35 -6.77 -1.20 -4.04
N GLU A 36 -6.17 -0.19 -3.42
CA GLU A 36 -6.11 1.14 -4.02
C GLU A 36 -5.25 1.19 -5.29
N LEU A 37 -4.10 0.51 -5.26
CA LEU A 37 -3.25 0.31 -6.44
C LEU A 37 -3.94 -0.52 -7.54
N GLU A 38 -4.82 -1.47 -7.19
CA GLU A 38 -5.60 -2.27 -8.14
C GLU A 38 -6.80 -1.50 -8.73
N GLN A 39 -7.40 -0.60 -7.95
CA GLN A 39 -8.57 0.20 -8.34
C GLN A 39 -8.20 1.55 -8.97
N ASP A 40 -6.90 1.87 -9.08
CA ASP A 40 -6.40 3.20 -9.46
C ASP A 40 -7.00 4.32 -8.57
N THR A 41 -7.23 4.04 -7.28
CA THR A 41 -7.55 5.07 -6.28
C THR A 41 -6.26 5.64 -5.69
N ASN A 42 -6.36 6.50 -4.68
CA ASN A 42 -5.21 7.27 -4.21
C ASN A 42 -4.81 6.84 -2.80
N PRO A 43 -3.73 6.05 -2.63
CA PRO A 43 -3.32 5.49 -1.35
C PRO A 43 -2.62 6.47 -0.42
N ASN A 44 -2.95 7.76 -0.51
CA ASN A 44 -2.24 8.83 0.17
C ASN A 44 -3.14 10.02 0.57
N THR A 45 -4.48 9.94 0.52
CA THR A 45 -5.36 11.11 0.74
C THR A 45 -6.54 10.95 1.68
#